data_AF-A0A7C1VJQ5-F1
#
_entry.id   AF-A0A7C1VJQ5-F1
#
_cell.length_a   1.000
_cell.length_b   1.000
_cell.length_c   1.000
_cell.angle_alpha   90.00
_cell.angle_beta   90.00
_cell.angle_gamma   90.00
#
_symmetry.space_group_name_H-M   'P 1'
#
loop_
_entity.id
_entity.type
_entity.pdbx_description
1 polymer ?
#
loop_
_entity_poly.entity_id
_entity_poly.type
_entity_poly.pdbx_seq_one_letter_code
_entity_poly.pdbx_strand_id
1 'polypeptide(L)' 'MMDLELEMIRLRNLTNKCVLVEASRNPEEFLCTIGWHHRGHWFKDLQVSAETAPLAVCLAAKEWLKKRDLI' A
#
# COMPACT_ATOMS: atom_id res chain seq x y z
N MET A 1 11.34 -17.08 1.41
CA MET A 1 10.95 -15.66 1.32
C MET A 1 9.44 -15.62 1.51
N MET A 2 8.95 -14.95 2.55
CA MET A 2 7.52 -14.92 2.91
C MET A 2 6.72 -14.12 1.87
N ASP A 3 5.50 -14.58 1.54
CA ASP A 3 4.64 -14.00 0.49
C ASP A 3 4.45 -12.48 0.58
N LEU A 4 4.44 -11.92 1.80
CA LEU A 4 4.29 -10.48 2.04
C LEU A 4 5.42 -9.64 1.42
N GLU A 5 6.66 -10.10 1.51
CA GLU A 5 7.83 -9.36 1.02
C GLU A 5 7.80 -9.22 -0.52
N LEU A 6 7.41 -10.31 -1.20
CA LEU A 6 7.22 -10.34 -2.66
C LEU A 6 6.09 -9.40 -3.10
N GLU A 7 4.96 -9.38 -2.41
CA GLU A 7 3.84 -8.47 -2.71
C GLU A 7 4.21 -7.00 -2.49
N MET A 8 4.99 -6.68 -1.46
CA MET A 8 5.48 -5.32 -1.24
C MET A 8 6.46 -4.85 -2.33
N ILE A 9 7.34 -5.74 -2.80
CA ILE A 9 8.25 -5.46 -3.92
C ILE A 9 7.45 -5.19 -5.21
N ARG A 10 6.43 -6.01 -5.49
CA ARG A 10 5.55 -5.83 -6.67
C ARG A 10 4.85 -4.47 -6.64
N LEU A 11 4.27 -4.09 -5.50
CA LEU A 11 3.56 -2.82 -5.38
C LEU A 11 4.50 -1.61 -5.52
N ARG A 12 5.70 -1.68 -4.95
CA ARG A 12 6.73 -0.63 -5.13
C ARG A 12 7.11 -0.45 -6.60
N ASN A 13 7.33 -1.56 -7.32
CA ASN A 13 7.71 -1.54 -8.74
C ASN A 13 6.61 -0.95 -9.63
N LEU A 14 5.34 -1.21 -9.32
CA LEU A 14 4.20 -0.63 -10.05
C LEU A 14 4.03 0.88 -9.81
N THR A 15 4.37 1.36 -8.61
CA THR A 15 4.02 2.71 -8.19
C THR A 15 5.15 3.72 -8.29
N ASN A 16 6.41 3.28 -8.43
CA ASN A 16 7.61 4.12 -8.35
C ASN A 16 7.63 5.04 -7.10
N LYS A 17 6.86 4.70 -6.07
CA LYS A 17 6.68 5.44 -4.81
C LYS A 17 6.81 4.49 -3.62
N CYS A 18 7.04 5.04 -2.44
CA CYS A 18 7.30 4.27 -1.23
C CYS A 18 5.99 3.67 -0.70
N VAL A 19 5.98 2.34 -0.49
CA VAL A 19 4.82 1.61 0.04
C VAL A 19 5.05 1.37 1.53
N LEU A 20 4.09 1.77 2.36
CA LEU A 20 4.07 1.47 3.79
C LEU A 20 2.84 0.61 4.10
N VAL A 21 3.06 -0.58 4.64
CA VAL A 21 1.99 -1.46 5.14
C VAL A 21 2.13 -1.50 6.66
N GLU A 22 1.09 -1.06 7.36
CA GLU A 22 1.05 -1.04 8.82
C GLU A 22 -0.04 -2.01 9.30
N ALA A 23 0.28 -2.85 10.28
CA ALA A 23 -0.76 -3.53 11.05
C ALA A 23 -1.52 -2.44 11.83
N SER A 24 -2.84 -2.35 11.65
CA SER A 24 -3.61 -1.30 12.32
C SER A 24 -3.70 -1.58 13.82
N ARG A 25 -4.08 -0.55 14.59
CA ARG A 25 -4.38 -0.73 16.03
C ARG A 25 -5.68 -1.51 16.25
N ASN A 26 -6.49 -1.67 15.21
CA ASN A 26 -7.66 -2.53 15.22
C ASN A 26 -7.21 -3.95 14.82
N PRO A 27 -7.30 -4.95 15.72
CA PRO A 27 -6.81 -6.30 15.45
C PRO A 27 -7.48 -6.99 14.26
N GLU A 28 -8.61 -6.47 13.79
CA GLU A 28 -9.39 -6.99 12.67
C GLU A 28 -9.07 -6.31 11.32
N GLU A 29 -8.12 -5.36 11.29
CA GLU A 29 -7.90 -4.52 10.11
C GLU A 29 -6.42 -4.24 9.84
N PHE A 30 -6.03 -4.37 8.57
CA PHE A 30 -4.73 -4.02 8.04
C PHE A 30 -4.83 -2.78 7.18
N LEU A 31 -3.85 -1.88 7.32
CA LEU A 31 -3.80 -0.64 6.57
C LEU A 31 -2.65 -0.68 5.56
N CYS A 32 -2.97 -0.43 4.30
CA CYS A 32 -1.97 -0.21 3.25
C CYS A 32 -2.00 1.25 2.83
N THR A 33 -0.86 1.93 2.96
CA THR A 33 -0.70 3.34 2.58
C THR A 33 0.31 3.44 1.45
N ILE A 34 -0.12 4.05 0.34
CA ILE A 34 0.77 4.46 -0.74
C ILE A 34 1.02 5.95 -0.58
N GLY A 35 2.30 6.30 -0.49
CA GLY A 35 2.72 7.67 -0.24
C GLY A 35 4.13 7.93 -0.68
N TRP A 36 4.64 9.07 -0.29
CA TRP A 36 6.01 9.46 -0.54
C TRP A 36 6.57 10.21 0.66
N HIS A 37 7.88 10.06 0.83
CA HIS A 37 8.61 10.68 1.92
C HIS A 37 9.51 11.77 1.37
N HIS A 38 9.47 12.95 1.98
CA HIS A 38 10.38 14.04 1.66
C HIS A 38 10.81 14.77 2.92
N ARG A 39 12.13 14.84 3.15
CA ARG A 39 12.76 15.58 4.26
C ARG A 39 12.17 15.24 5.65
N GLY A 40 11.90 13.96 5.93
CA GLY A 40 11.33 13.56 7.21
C GLY A 40 9.81 13.64 7.30
N HIS A 41 9.15 14.18 6.26
CA HIS A 41 7.70 14.29 6.19
C HIS A 41 7.11 13.19 5.30
N TRP A 42 6.05 12.56 5.80
CA TRP A 42 5.27 11.58 5.06
C TRP A 42 4.04 12.24 4.43
N PHE A 43 3.89 12.06 3.13
CA PHE A 43 2.75 12.53 2.35
C PHE A 43 1.94 11.32 1.87
N LYS A 44 0.66 11.29 2.22
CA LYS A 44 -0.25 10.18 1.92
C LYS A 44 -1.03 10.48 0.64
N ASP A 45 -0.86 9.66 -0.38
CA ASP A 45 -1.64 9.79 -1.63
C ASP A 45 -2.88 8.87 -1.60
N LEU A 46 -2.74 7.68 -1.00
CA LEU A 46 -3.80 6.67 -0.88
C LEU A 46 -3.63 5.88 0.41
N GLN A 47 -4.73 5.62 1.10
CA GLN A 47 -4.80 4.68 2.20
C GLN A 47 -6.04 3.81 2.01
N VAL A 48 -5.86 2.50 2.15
CA VAL A 48 -6.96 1.53 2.13
C VAL A 48 -6.85 0.62 3.34
N SER A 49 -7.97 0.02 3.70
CA SER A 49 -8.03 -0.96 4.77
C SER A 49 -8.66 -2.27 4.29
N ALA A 50 -8.28 -3.36 4.96
CA ALA A 50 -8.82 -4.69 4.69
C ALA A 50 -8.63 -5.64 5.88
N GLU A 51 -9.38 -6.73 5.90
CA GLU A 51 -9.30 -7.76 6.95
C GLU A 51 -7.94 -8.50 6.99
N THR A 52 -7.18 -8.48 5.89
CA THR A 52 -5.86 -9.13 5.81
C THR A 52 -4.84 -8.23 5.12
N ALA A 53 -3.56 -8.37 5.50
CA ALA A 53 -2.47 -7.60 4.90
C ALA A 53 -2.38 -7.77 3.36
N PRO A 54 -2.49 -8.99 2.78
CA PRO A 54 -2.47 -9.15 1.33
C PRO A 54 -3.65 -8.47 0.63
N LEU A 55 -4.85 -8.51 1.24
CA LEU A 55 -6.03 -7.86 0.68
C LEU A 55 -5.87 -6.33 0.68
N ALA A 56 -5.33 -5.75 1.77
CA ALA A 56 -5.06 -4.32 1.85
C ALA A 56 -4.09 -3.87 0.73
N VAL A 57 -3.03 -4.65 0.48
CA VAL A 57 -2.08 -4.39 -0.61
C VAL A 57 -2.75 -4.47 -1.99
N CYS A 58 -3.55 -5.51 -2.24
CA CYS A 58 -4.26 -5.69 -3.51
C CYS A 58 -5.25 -4.55 -3.78
N LEU A 59 -6.01 -4.12 -2.76
CA LEU A 59 -6.91 -2.96 -2.87
C LEU A 59 -6.14 -1.67 -3.14
N ALA A 60 -5.00 -1.46 -2.47
CA ALA A 60 -4.19 -0.27 -2.66
C ALA A 60 -3.68 -0.18 -4.11
N ALA A 61 -3.22 -1.31 -4.66
CA ALA A 61 -2.77 -1.41 -6.05
C ALA A 61 -3.88 -1.05 -7.05
N LYS A 62 -5.07 -1.65 -6.87
CA LYS A 62 -6.23 -1.41 -7.75
C LYS A 62 -6.67 0.05 -7.72
N GLU A 63 -6.83 0.61 -6.53
CA GLU A 63 -7.24 2.00 -6.36
C GLU A 63 -6.19 2.99 -6.90
N TRP A 64 -4.91 2.66 -6.76
CA TRP A 64 -3.82 3.45 -7.35
C TRP A 64 -3.86 3.48 -8.88
N LEU A 65 -4.05 2.32 -9.52
CA LEU A 65 -4.11 2.21 -10.97
C LEU A 65 -5.33 2.94 -11.55
N LYS A 66 -6.50 2.83 -10.90
CA LYS A 66 -7.71 3.57 -11.27
C LYS A 66 -7.51 5.08 -11.23
N LYS A 67 -6.88 5.61 -10.17
CA LYS A 67 -6.64 7.06 -10.02
C LYS A 67 -5.66 7.65 -11.05
N ARG A 68 -4.92 6.82 -11.78
CA ARG A 68 -3.88 7.25 -12.73
C ARG A 68 -4.25 7.07 -14.21
N ASP A 69 -5.50 6.72 -14.53
CA ASP A 69 -5.96 6.47 -15.91
C ASP A 69 -5.09 5.46 -16.67
N LEU A 70 -4.48 4.51 -15.95
CA LEU A 70 -3.69 3.43 -16.55
C LEU A 70 -4.53 2.19 -16.88
N ILE A 71 -5.84 2.23 -16.63
CA ILE A 71 -6.89 1.25 -17.01
C ILE A 71 -8.21 2.00 -17.14
#